data_AF-A0AAW6RK28-F1
#
_entry.id   AF-A0AAW6RK28-F1
#
_cell.length_a   1.000
_cell.length_b   1.000
_cell.length_c   1.000
_cell.angle_alpha   90.00
_cell.angle_beta   90.00
_cell.angle_gamma   90.00
#
_symmetry.space_group_name_H-M   'P 1'
#
loop_
_entity.id
_entity.type
_entity.pdbx_description
1 polymer ?
#
loop_
_entity_poly.entity_id
_entity_poly.type
_entity_poly.pdbx_seq_one_letter_code
_entity_poly.pdbx_strand_id
1 'polypeptide(L)'
;MPLYWFILLPFVGSLVAAMMPTKARNAAASWAALVAAGGLGGVLLLYPQVQGGQVLREQAAWLPQAGLAFVVRVDGFAWLFALMVTGIGFLVAVYARYYMSKDDPVPRFFSFFLAFMGAMMGVVLSGNLIQLVFFWELTSLFSFLLIGYWHHRKDARRGARMALTVTGAGGLCLLAGVLVLGRIAGSYDLDAVLAAGPQIRSHALYAPMLALVLLGALTKSAQFPFHFWLPRAMAAPTPVSSYLHSATMVKAGVFLMARLWPALSGTQEWFWIVTGAGACTLVLGAYAAMFQNDLKGLLAYSTISHLGLITLLLGMNRELATVAAVFHVMNHATFKASLFMAAGIIDHETGTRDIRRLDGLFKAMPVTGTLACVASAAM
;
A
#
# COMPACT_ATOMS: atom_id res chain seq x y z
N MET A 1 25.47 1.94 3.91
CA MET A 1 24.67 1.04 4.77
C MET A 1 24.14 -0.07 3.89
N PRO A 2 24.10 -1.34 4.36
CA PRO A 2 23.52 -2.43 3.58
C PRO A 2 22.04 -2.18 3.27
N LEU A 3 21.61 -2.46 2.04
CA LEU A 3 20.23 -2.25 1.58
C LEU A 3 19.23 -3.14 2.34
N TYR A 4 19.65 -4.31 2.83
CA TYR A 4 18.80 -5.19 3.67
C TYR A 4 18.24 -4.49 4.91
N TRP A 5 18.96 -3.49 5.42
CA TRP A 5 18.57 -2.76 6.61
C TRP A 5 17.20 -2.10 6.47
N PHE A 6 16.84 -1.62 5.27
CA PHE A 6 15.54 -0.99 5.01
C PHE A 6 14.35 -1.94 5.19
N ILE A 7 14.56 -3.24 5.00
CA ILE A 7 13.54 -4.27 5.20
C ILE A 7 13.58 -4.75 6.67
N LEU A 8 14.77 -4.96 7.22
CA LEU A 8 14.95 -5.56 8.55
C LEU A 8 14.62 -4.60 9.69
N LEU A 9 14.92 -3.31 9.55
CA LEU A 9 14.74 -2.33 10.61
C LEU A 9 13.29 -2.29 11.14
N PRO A 10 12.23 -2.21 10.30
CA PRO A 10 10.86 -2.25 10.81
C PRO A 10 10.48 -3.58 11.47
N PHE A 11 11.02 -4.72 11.02
CA PHE A 11 10.77 -6.00 11.67
C PHE A 11 11.43 -6.08 13.05
N VAL A 12 12.68 -5.64 13.19
CA VAL A 12 13.35 -5.53 14.49
C VAL A 12 12.58 -4.55 15.39
N GLY A 13 12.17 -3.40 14.85
CA GLY A 13 11.34 -2.43 15.55
C GLY A 13 10.02 -3.02 16.04
N SER A 14 9.39 -3.86 15.22
CA SER A 14 8.15 -4.57 15.56
C SER A 14 8.32 -5.55 16.72
N LEU A 15 9.40 -6.33 16.74
CA LEU A 15 9.71 -7.26 17.83
C LEU A 15 9.95 -6.52 19.14
N VAL A 16 10.73 -5.43 19.10
CA VAL A 16 10.96 -4.58 20.27
C VAL A 16 9.65 -4.00 20.79
N ALA A 17 8.77 -3.49 19.92
CA ALA A 17 7.45 -3.00 20.31
C ALA A 17 6.55 -4.10 20.91
N ALA A 18 6.65 -5.35 20.44
CA ALA A 18 5.88 -6.47 20.97
C ALA A 18 6.31 -6.86 22.39
N MET A 19 7.59 -6.66 22.73
CA MET A 19 8.15 -6.95 24.06
C MET A 19 7.90 -5.84 25.09
N MET A 20 7.38 -4.67 24.67
CA MET A 20 7.10 -3.58 25.60
C MET A 20 5.87 -3.86 26.47
N PRO A 21 5.82 -3.35 27.71
CA PRO A 21 4.65 -3.46 28.58
C PRO A 21 3.41 -2.89 27.90
N THR A 22 2.25 -3.53 28.04
CA THR A 22 0.99 -3.14 27.35
C THR A 22 0.58 -1.67 27.57
N LYS A 23 0.97 -1.07 28.71
CA LYS A 23 0.71 0.33 29.06
C LYS A 23 1.77 1.33 28.56
N ALA A 24 2.82 0.87 27.87
CA ALA A 24 3.94 1.70 27.41
C ALA A 24 3.62 2.54 26.16
N ARG A 25 2.46 3.23 26.15
CA ARG A 25 1.96 4.01 24.99
C ARG A 25 2.99 4.99 24.44
N ASN A 26 3.62 5.79 25.31
CA ASN A 26 4.60 6.81 24.88
C ASN A 26 5.84 6.18 24.30
N ALA A 27 6.43 5.21 25.01
CA ALA A 27 7.66 4.54 24.58
C ALA A 27 7.45 3.81 23.24
N ALA A 28 6.33 3.09 23.08
CA ALA A 28 6.02 2.39 21.84
C ALA A 28 5.84 3.34 20.65
N ALA A 29 5.17 4.47 20.87
CA ALA A 29 4.97 5.46 19.82
C ALA A 29 6.26 6.18 19.43
N SER A 30 7.05 6.63 20.42
CA SER A 30 8.35 7.25 20.18
C SER A 30 9.29 6.26 19.46
N TRP A 31 9.28 4.99 19.86
CA TRP A 31 10.06 3.95 19.19
C TRP A 31 9.63 3.74 17.74
N ALA A 32 8.33 3.61 17.47
CA ALA A 32 7.84 3.45 16.11
C ALA A 32 8.14 4.67 15.23
N ALA A 33 8.03 5.89 15.77
CA ALA A 33 8.39 7.11 15.07
C ALA A 33 9.90 7.15 14.79
N LEU A 34 10.76 6.76 15.74
CA LEU A 34 12.21 6.68 15.54
C LEU A 34 12.59 5.65 14.47
N VAL A 35 11.97 4.47 14.48
CA VAL A 35 12.19 3.44 13.45
C VAL A 35 11.79 3.95 12.08
N ALA A 36 10.62 4.58 11.95
CA ALA A 36 10.13 5.15 10.71
C ALA A 36 11.02 6.31 10.22
N ALA A 37 11.45 7.19 11.13
CA ALA A 37 12.35 8.31 10.84
C ALA A 37 13.75 7.83 10.42
N GLY A 38 14.28 6.79 11.06
CA GLY A 38 15.54 6.16 10.67
C GLY A 38 15.45 5.56 9.26
N GLY A 39 14.35 4.86 8.96
CA GLY A 39 14.07 4.36 7.61
C GLY A 39 13.98 5.50 6.58
N LEU A 40 13.23 6.55 6.89
CA LEU A 40 13.08 7.74 6.04
C LEU A 40 14.43 8.43 5.79
N GLY A 41 15.21 8.69 6.85
CA GLY A 41 16.53 9.29 6.76
C GLY A 41 17.46 8.45 5.90
N GLY A 42 17.48 7.14 6.09
CA GLY A 42 18.28 6.24 5.25
C GLY A 42 17.84 6.25 3.78
N VAL A 43 16.53 6.28 3.49
CA VAL A 43 16.01 6.34 2.11
C VAL A 43 16.40 7.67 1.46
N LEU A 44 16.28 8.79 2.17
CA LEU A 44 16.69 10.11 1.67
C LEU A 44 18.19 10.15 1.33
N LEU A 45 19.04 9.48 2.11
CA LEU A 45 20.48 9.39 1.86
C LEU A 45 20.84 8.60 0.59
N LEU A 46 19.92 7.78 0.05
CA LEU A 46 20.12 7.09 -1.24
C LEU A 46 19.89 8.00 -2.46
N TYR A 47 19.31 9.18 -2.28
CA TYR A 47 18.92 10.07 -3.39
C TYR A 47 20.08 10.38 -4.37
N PRO A 48 21.30 10.76 -3.92
CA PRO A 48 22.39 11.09 -4.85
C PRO A 48 22.79 9.94 -5.77
N GLN A 49 22.64 8.70 -5.31
CA GLN A 49 22.94 7.50 -6.09
C GLN A 49 21.84 7.24 -7.12
N VAL A 50 20.58 7.33 -6.69
CA VAL A 50 19.43 6.96 -7.53
C VAL A 50 19.04 8.05 -8.54
N GLN A 51 19.32 9.34 -8.26
CA GLN A 51 19.01 10.46 -9.15
C GLN A 51 19.66 10.32 -10.54
N GLY A 52 20.87 9.74 -10.61
CA GLY A 52 21.60 9.49 -11.86
C GLY A 52 21.11 8.28 -12.65
N GLY A 53 20.03 7.62 -12.23
CA GLY A 53 19.52 6.39 -12.86
C GLY A 53 20.25 5.11 -12.42
N GLN A 54 21.16 5.20 -11.44
CA GLN A 54 21.81 4.02 -10.88
C GLN A 54 20.78 3.12 -10.19
N VAL A 55 20.85 1.82 -10.45
CA VAL A 55 20.09 0.80 -9.73
C VAL A 55 20.99 0.20 -8.65
N LEU A 56 20.70 0.50 -7.39
CA LEU A 56 21.43 -0.08 -6.26
C LEU A 56 20.95 -1.51 -6.05
N ARG A 57 21.88 -2.44 -5.87
CA ARG A 57 21.57 -3.86 -5.80
C ARG A 57 22.46 -4.59 -4.80
N GLU A 58 21.83 -5.38 -3.94
CA GLU A 58 22.50 -6.33 -3.04
C GLU A 58 21.82 -7.69 -3.16
N GLN A 59 22.61 -8.76 -3.13
CA GLN A 59 22.11 -10.13 -3.22
C GLN A 59 22.72 -11.04 -2.16
N ALA A 60 21.87 -11.89 -1.57
CA ALA A 60 22.26 -12.91 -0.61
C ALA A 60 21.64 -14.25 -1.02
N ALA A 61 22.32 -15.34 -0.70
CA ALA A 61 21.78 -16.69 -0.92
C ALA A 61 20.53 -16.90 -0.04
N TRP A 62 19.42 -17.33 -0.65
CA TRP A 62 18.18 -17.61 0.09
C TRP A 62 17.79 -19.08 0.02
N LEU A 63 17.51 -19.57 -1.17
CA LEU A 63 17.26 -20.99 -1.44
C LEU A 63 17.97 -21.38 -2.75
N PRO A 64 19.31 -21.50 -2.73
CA PRO A 64 20.11 -21.73 -3.94
C PRO A 64 19.71 -23.00 -4.70
N GLN A 65 19.27 -24.04 -3.98
CA GLN A 65 18.79 -25.30 -4.55
C GLN A 65 17.54 -25.12 -5.43
N ALA A 66 16.74 -24.09 -5.17
CA ALA A 66 15.59 -23.71 -5.98
C ALA A 66 15.88 -22.55 -6.94
N GLY A 67 17.15 -22.13 -7.07
CA GLY A 67 17.56 -20.99 -7.88
C GLY A 67 17.12 -19.63 -7.33
N LEU A 68 16.77 -19.53 -6.04
CA LEU A 68 16.26 -18.30 -5.42
C LEU A 68 17.34 -17.56 -4.64
N ALA A 69 17.50 -16.28 -4.95
CA ALA A 69 18.33 -15.34 -4.20
C ALA A 69 17.45 -14.29 -3.51
N PHE A 70 17.87 -13.83 -2.33
CA PHE A 70 17.27 -12.66 -1.68
C PHE A 70 17.93 -11.42 -2.28
N VAL A 71 17.21 -10.74 -3.17
CA VAL A 71 17.69 -9.60 -3.93
C VAL A 71 16.99 -8.34 -3.45
N VAL A 72 17.77 -7.37 -2.99
CA VAL A 72 17.30 -6.02 -2.70
C VAL A 72 17.74 -5.11 -3.84
N ARG A 73 16.76 -4.47 -4.49
CA ARG A 73 16.94 -3.64 -5.69
C ARG A 73 16.26 -2.30 -5.49
N VAL A 74 17.02 -1.21 -5.61
CA VAL A 74 16.53 0.16 -5.46
C VAL A 74 16.83 0.95 -6.73
N ASP A 75 15.80 1.15 -7.55
CA ASP A 75 15.78 2.13 -8.64
C ASP A 75 14.97 3.37 -8.22
N GLY A 76 14.84 4.37 -9.10
CA GLY A 76 14.09 5.60 -8.82
C GLY A 76 12.63 5.34 -8.43
N PHE A 77 12.01 4.34 -9.03
CA PHE A 77 10.63 3.97 -8.74
C PHE A 77 10.49 3.29 -7.36
N ALA A 78 11.39 2.36 -7.02
CA ALA A 78 11.46 1.74 -5.70
C ALA A 78 11.76 2.77 -4.61
N TRP A 79 12.69 3.68 -4.87
CA TRP A 79 13.06 4.77 -3.96
C TRP A 79 11.86 5.66 -3.64
N LEU A 80 11.09 6.04 -4.67
CA LEU A 80 9.88 6.85 -4.50
C LEU A 80 8.85 6.17 -3.59
N PHE A 81 8.58 4.89 -3.81
CA PHE A 81 7.66 4.13 -2.96
C PHE A 81 8.22 3.91 -1.54
N ALA A 82 9.52 3.68 -1.39
CA ALA A 82 10.18 3.60 -0.09
C ALA A 82 10.04 4.90 0.70
N LEU A 83 10.17 6.05 0.02
CA LEU A 83 9.95 7.38 0.61
C LEU A 83 8.51 7.53 1.09
N MET A 84 7.53 7.07 0.32
CA MET A 84 6.12 7.11 0.73
C MET A 84 5.83 6.19 1.92
N VAL A 85 6.34 4.95 1.89
CA VAL A 85 6.15 3.96 2.96
C VAL A 85 6.75 4.45 4.28
N THR A 86 7.97 5.01 4.25
CA THR A 86 8.66 5.50 5.45
C THR A 86 8.18 6.89 5.87
N GLY A 87 7.98 7.81 4.94
CA GLY A 87 7.55 9.19 5.19
C GLY A 87 6.13 9.29 5.74
N ILE A 88 5.13 8.71 5.05
CA ILE A 88 3.77 8.65 5.59
C ILE A 88 3.73 7.76 6.84
N GLY A 89 4.54 6.71 6.88
CA GLY A 89 4.65 5.86 8.06
C GLY A 89 5.13 6.61 9.30
N PHE A 90 6.11 7.50 9.16
CA PHE A 90 6.58 8.39 10.22
C PHE A 90 5.47 9.34 10.70
N LEU A 91 4.82 10.04 9.77
CA LEU A 91 3.72 10.96 10.11
C LEU A 91 2.56 10.24 10.81
N VAL A 92 2.19 9.05 10.33
CA VAL A 92 1.14 8.23 10.95
C VAL A 92 1.59 7.72 12.32
N ALA A 93 2.85 7.36 12.52
CA ALA A 93 3.35 6.91 13.82
C ALA A 93 3.24 8.03 14.88
N VAL A 94 3.60 9.27 14.49
CA VAL A 94 3.43 10.46 15.34
C VAL A 94 1.93 10.71 15.59
N TYR A 95 1.09 10.68 14.55
CA TYR A 95 -0.36 10.88 14.69
C TYR A 95 -1.01 9.82 15.60
N ALA A 96 -0.65 8.54 15.43
CA ALA A 96 -1.20 7.42 16.21
C ALA A 96 -0.95 7.59 17.71
N ARG A 97 0.16 8.24 18.09
CA ARG A 97 0.41 8.57 19.50
C ARG A 97 -0.70 9.41 20.09
N TYR A 98 -1.25 10.38 19.37
CA TYR A 98 -2.30 11.27 19.88
C TYR A 98 -3.68 10.63 19.76
N TYR A 99 -3.91 9.85 18.70
CA TYR A 99 -5.19 9.19 18.43
C TYR A 99 -5.51 8.00 19.35
N MET A 100 -4.54 7.11 19.63
CA MET A 100 -4.81 5.87 20.36
C MET A 100 -5.10 6.13 21.84
N SER A 101 -6.07 5.41 22.44
CA SER A 101 -6.38 5.55 23.87
C SER A 101 -5.23 5.09 24.77
N LYS A 102 -5.21 5.57 26.02
CA LYS A 102 -4.30 5.03 27.06
C LYS A 102 -4.69 3.61 27.49
N ASP A 103 -5.96 3.25 27.32
CA ASP A 103 -6.51 1.94 27.72
C ASP A 103 -6.30 0.87 26.64
N ASP A 104 -5.96 1.30 25.42
CA ASP A 104 -5.63 0.41 24.31
C ASP A 104 -4.23 -0.22 24.51
N PRO A 105 -4.02 -1.48 24.08
CA PRO A 105 -2.69 -2.10 24.03
C PRO A 105 -1.84 -1.52 22.89
N VAL A 106 -1.44 -0.25 23.01
CA VAL A 106 -0.74 0.52 21.98
C VAL A 106 0.57 -0.13 21.47
N PRO A 107 1.41 -0.79 22.30
CA PRO A 107 2.58 -1.49 21.78
C PRO A 107 2.24 -2.61 20.78
N ARG A 108 1.11 -3.31 20.96
CA ARG A 108 0.64 -4.31 20.00
C ARG A 108 0.28 -3.66 18.66
N PHE A 109 -0.37 -2.49 18.69
CA PHE A 109 -0.64 -1.72 17.48
C PHE A 109 0.65 -1.37 16.75
N PHE A 110 1.65 -0.82 17.44
CA PHE A 110 2.91 -0.42 16.81
C PHE A 110 3.74 -1.61 16.35
N SER A 111 3.67 -2.75 17.03
CA SER A 111 4.28 -3.98 16.55
C SER A 111 3.71 -4.39 15.19
N PHE A 112 2.38 -4.47 15.04
CA PHE A 112 1.76 -4.81 13.75
C PHE A 112 2.00 -3.73 12.68
N PHE A 113 2.00 -2.45 13.07
CA PHE A 113 2.27 -1.33 12.18
C PHE A 113 3.68 -1.39 11.59
N LEU A 114 4.70 -1.60 12.42
CA LEU A 114 6.09 -1.71 11.98
C LEU A 114 6.35 -2.99 11.17
N ALA A 115 5.71 -4.10 11.54
CA ALA A 115 5.80 -5.33 10.74
C ALA A 115 5.18 -5.15 9.35
N PHE A 116 4.04 -4.45 9.27
CA PHE A 116 3.43 -4.07 7.99
C PHE A 116 4.34 -3.16 7.17
N MET A 117 4.98 -2.17 7.80
CA MET A 117 5.98 -1.30 7.15
C MET A 117 7.14 -2.11 6.58
N GLY A 118 7.69 -3.06 7.35
CA GLY A 118 8.76 -3.96 6.89
C GLY A 118 8.32 -4.82 5.71
N ALA A 119 7.11 -5.37 5.76
CA ALA A 119 6.53 -6.13 4.65
C ALA A 119 6.36 -5.26 3.38
N MET A 120 5.88 -4.02 3.51
CA MET A 120 5.76 -3.10 2.37
C MET A 120 7.13 -2.69 1.81
N MET A 121 8.12 -2.44 2.66
CA MET A 121 9.50 -2.21 2.21
C MET A 121 10.03 -3.43 1.47
N GLY A 122 9.74 -4.64 1.95
CA GLY A 122 10.04 -5.88 1.27
C GLY A 122 9.41 -5.97 -0.12
N VAL A 123 8.12 -5.66 -0.28
CA VAL A 123 7.45 -5.62 -1.59
C VAL A 123 8.14 -4.65 -2.54
N VAL A 124 8.42 -3.43 -2.07
CA VAL A 124 8.93 -2.34 -2.91
C VAL A 124 10.37 -2.57 -3.37
N LEU A 125 11.21 -3.08 -2.47
CA LEU A 125 12.64 -3.27 -2.70
C LEU A 125 12.99 -4.67 -3.22
N SER A 126 12.01 -5.54 -3.46
CA SER A 126 12.27 -6.87 -3.99
C SER A 126 12.80 -6.82 -5.43
N GLY A 127 13.97 -7.41 -5.63
CA GLY A 127 14.56 -7.68 -6.95
C GLY A 127 14.25 -9.08 -7.50
N ASN A 128 13.46 -9.87 -6.78
CA ASN A 128 13.03 -11.21 -7.19
C ASN A 128 11.50 -11.33 -7.05
N LEU A 129 10.83 -11.91 -8.04
CA LEU A 129 9.36 -11.97 -8.05
C LEU A 129 8.77 -12.89 -6.96
N ILE A 130 9.43 -14.01 -6.62
CA ILE A 130 8.97 -14.90 -5.55
C ILE A 130 9.13 -14.21 -4.19
N GLN A 131 10.24 -13.51 -3.98
CA GLN A 131 10.45 -12.66 -2.82
C GLN A 131 9.37 -11.57 -2.70
N LEU A 132 9.00 -10.93 -3.81
CA LEU A 132 7.92 -9.94 -3.85
C LEU A 132 6.61 -10.57 -3.37
N VAL A 133 6.25 -11.77 -3.86
CA VAL A 133 5.02 -12.47 -3.44
C VAL A 133 5.07 -12.89 -1.97
N PHE A 134 6.23 -13.29 -1.46
CA PHE A 134 6.39 -13.58 -0.03
C PHE A 134 6.06 -12.35 0.83
N PHE A 135 6.65 -11.20 0.52
CA PHE A 135 6.33 -9.96 1.23
C PHE A 135 4.91 -9.47 0.96
N TRP A 136 4.37 -9.74 -0.22
CA TRP A 136 2.97 -9.45 -0.55
C TRP A 136 2.01 -10.14 0.40
N GLU A 137 2.23 -11.42 0.72
CA GLU A 137 1.40 -12.13 1.69
C GLU A 137 1.62 -11.62 3.12
N LEU A 138 2.85 -11.28 3.49
CA LEU A 138 3.10 -10.65 4.80
C LEU A 138 2.30 -9.34 4.96
N THR A 139 2.18 -8.52 3.90
CA THR A 139 1.30 -7.33 3.96
C THR A 139 -0.16 -7.70 4.16
N SER A 140 -0.66 -8.81 3.55
CA SER A 140 -2.01 -9.32 3.79
C SER A 140 -2.20 -9.70 5.26
N LEU A 141 -1.24 -10.42 5.85
CA LEU A 141 -1.29 -10.89 7.23
C LEU A 141 -1.27 -9.73 8.24
N PHE A 142 -0.32 -8.80 8.11
CA PHE A 142 -0.25 -7.69 9.05
C PHE A 142 -1.40 -6.70 8.87
N SER A 143 -1.93 -6.52 7.64
CA SER A 143 -3.15 -5.74 7.44
C SER A 143 -4.37 -6.37 8.09
N PHE A 144 -4.51 -7.70 8.04
CA PHE A 144 -5.57 -8.43 8.74
C PHE A 144 -5.53 -8.17 10.25
N LEU A 145 -4.34 -8.22 10.86
CA LEU A 145 -4.14 -7.95 12.29
C LEU A 145 -4.44 -6.48 12.64
N LEU A 146 -4.09 -5.53 11.78
CA LEU A 146 -4.36 -4.11 11.97
C LEU A 146 -5.85 -3.76 11.80
N ILE A 147 -6.52 -4.32 10.79
CA ILE A 147 -7.97 -4.13 10.58
C ILE A 147 -8.75 -4.76 11.74
N GLY A 148 -8.31 -5.94 12.18
CA GLY A 148 -8.88 -6.67 13.31
C GLY A 148 -8.43 -6.18 14.69
N TYR A 149 -7.79 -5.00 14.80
CA TYR A 149 -7.18 -4.54 16.06
C TYR A 149 -8.16 -4.58 17.25
N TRP A 150 -9.34 -3.99 17.08
CA TRP A 150 -10.46 -4.09 18.02
C TRP A 150 -11.27 -5.37 17.79
N HIS A 151 -10.60 -6.52 17.88
CA HIS A 151 -11.15 -7.85 17.64
C HIS A 151 -12.38 -8.19 18.48
N HIS A 152 -12.67 -7.49 19.58
CA HIS A 152 -13.91 -7.66 20.34
C HIS A 152 -15.16 -7.21 19.55
N ARG A 153 -15.02 -6.25 18.63
CA ARG A 153 -16.11 -5.77 17.78
C ARG A 153 -16.38 -6.72 16.60
N LYS A 154 -17.67 -7.04 16.37
CA LYS A 154 -18.09 -7.97 15.30
C LYS A 154 -17.77 -7.45 13.90
N ASP A 155 -17.92 -6.15 13.67
CA ASP A 155 -17.65 -5.48 12.41
C ASP A 155 -16.15 -5.51 12.06
N ALA A 156 -15.27 -5.22 13.02
CA ALA A 156 -13.82 -5.30 12.84
C ALA A 156 -13.36 -6.71 12.43
N ARG A 157 -13.86 -7.76 13.11
CA ARG A 157 -13.56 -9.16 12.75
C ARG A 157 -14.06 -9.51 11.34
N ARG A 158 -15.26 -9.08 10.98
CA ARG A 158 -15.85 -9.34 9.66
C ARG A 158 -15.08 -8.62 8.55
N GLY A 159 -14.72 -7.35 8.77
CA GLY A 159 -13.92 -6.55 7.86
C GLY A 159 -12.54 -7.16 7.63
N ALA A 160 -11.84 -7.53 8.71
CA ALA A 160 -10.52 -8.15 8.64
C ALA A 160 -10.55 -9.46 7.85
N ARG A 161 -11.44 -10.41 8.19
CA ARG A 161 -11.53 -11.70 7.47
C ARG A 161 -11.80 -11.51 5.99
N MET A 162 -12.74 -10.64 5.64
CA MET A 162 -13.06 -10.40 4.24
C MET A 162 -11.91 -9.77 3.48
N ALA A 163 -11.20 -8.80 4.07
CA ALA A 163 -10.00 -8.22 3.46
C ALA A 163 -8.93 -9.30 3.22
N LEU A 164 -8.67 -10.16 4.21
CA LEU A 164 -7.72 -11.27 4.05
C LEU A 164 -8.17 -12.27 2.99
N THR A 165 -9.44 -12.68 2.97
CA THR A 165 -9.94 -13.64 1.98
C THR A 165 -9.79 -13.10 0.56
N VAL A 166 -10.18 -11.85 0.30
CA VAL A 166 -10.10 -11.28 -1.05
C VAL A 166 -8.65 -11.06 -1.47
N THR A 167 -7.85 -10.43 -0.60
CA THR A 167 -6.46 -10.08 -0.96
C THR A 167 -5.51 -11.27 -0.94
N GLY A 168 -5.74 -12.24 -0.05
CA GLY A 168 -5.00 -13.50 0.00
C GLY A 168 -5.34 -14.42 -1.17
N ALA A 169 -6.62 -14.53 -1.56
CA ALA A 169 -6.99 -15.28 -2.77
C ALA A 169 -6.33 -14.68 -4.02
N GLY A 170 -6.35 -13.36 -4.17
CA GLY A 170 -5.65 -12.68 -5.24
C GLY A 170 -4.13 -12.86 -5.18
N GLY A 171 -3.54 -12.87 -3.98
CA GLY A 171 -2.11 -13.13 -3.82
C GLY A 171 -1.69 -14.58 -4.14
N LEU A 172 -2.56 -15.56 -3.93
CA LEU A 172 -2.37 -16.92 -4.44
C LEU A 172 -2.43 -16.96 -5.98
N CYS A 173 -3.36 -16.22 -6.61
CA CYS A 173 -3.36 -16.06 -8.06
C CYS A 173 -2.06 -15.40 -8.55
N LEU A 174 -1.58 -14.37 -7.84
CA LEU A 174 -0.30 -13.72 -8.16
C LEU A 174 0.86 -14.69 -8.09
N LEU A 175 0.93 -15.55 -7.07
CA LEU A 175 1.96 -16.58 -6.97
C LEU A 175 1.97 -17.48 -8.20
N ALA A 176 0.80 -17.99 -8.61
CA ALA A 176 0.67 -18.81 -9.81
C ALA A 176 1.09 -18.04 -11.07
N GLY A 177 0.68 -16.78 -11.21
CA GLY A 177 1.06 -15.90 -12.32
C GLY A 177 2.56 -15.66 -12.40
N VAL A 178 3.21 -15.38 -11.26
CA VAL A 178 4.66 -15.19 -11.17
C VAL A 178 5.44 -16.46 -11.50
N LEU A 179 4.95 -17.64 -11.09
CA LEU A 179 5.57 -18.92 -11.44
C LEU A 179 5.54 -19.16 -12.96
N VAL A 180 4.43 -18.85 -13.62
CA VAL A 180 4.34 -18.94 -15.08
C VAL A 180 5.22 -17.87 -15.75
N LEU A 181 5.17 -16.63 -15.27
CA LEU A 181 5.98 -15.52 -15.79
C LEU A 181 7.47 -15.83 -15.73
N GLY A 182 7.97 -16.33 -14.60
CA GLY A 182 9.38 -16.68 -14.43
C GLY A 182 9.81 -17.86 -15.31
N ARG A 183 8.92 -18.82 -15.60
CA ARG A 183 9.19 -19.89 -16.57
C ARG A 183 9.30 -19.36 -18.00
N ILE A 184 8.45 -18.41 -18.39
CA ILE A 184 8.51 -17.78 -19.71
C ILE A 184 9.77 -16.93 -19.86
N ALA A 185 10.11 -16.14 -18.84
CA ALA A 185 11.30 -15.29 -18.83
C ALA A 185 12.61 -16.07 -18.60
N GLY A 186 12.53 -17.34 -18.16
CA GLY A 186 13.68 -18.16 -17.79
C GLY A 186 14.35 -17.78 -16.46
N SER A 187 13.79 -16.83 -15.70
CA SER A 187 14.32 -16.35 -14.43
C SER A 187 13.24 -15.68 -13.57
N TYR A 188 13.41 -15.71 -12.25
CA TYR A 188 12.62 -14.91 -11.31
C TYR A 188 13.26 -13.58 -10.91
N ASP A 189 14.47 -13.32 -11.43
CA ASP A 189 15.13 -12.03 -11.27
C ASP A 189 14.36 -10.94 -12.03
N LEU A 190 14.10 -9.84 -11.35
CA LEU A 190 13.28 -8.77 -11.90
C LEU A 190 13.93 -8.12 -13.13
N ASP A 191 15.25 -7.92 -13.16
CA ASP A 191 15.91 -7.28 -14.30
C ASP A 191 15.82 -8.18 -15.54
N ALA A 192 15.97 -9.51 -15.36
CA ALA A 192 15.78 -10.49 -16.43
C ALA A 192 14.33 -10.52 -16.94
N VAL A 193 13.34 -10.48 -16.04
CA VAL A 193 11.91 -10.44 -16.40
C VAL A 193 11.57 -9.19 -17.19
N LEU A 194 12.07 -8.02 -16.76
CA LEU A 194 11.82 -6.76 -17.45
C LEU A 194 12.45 -6.72 -18.85
N ALA A 195 13.62 -7.34 -19.03
CA ALA A 195 14.27 -7.49 -20.33
C ALA A 195 13.54 -8.47 -21.27
N ALA A 196 12.83 -9.46 -20.72
CA ALA A 196 12.13 -10.50 -21.48
C ALA A 196 10.77 -10.06 -22.07
N GLY A 197 10.41 -8.78 -22.03
CA GLY A 197 9.09 -8.26 -22.44
C GLY A 197 8.59 -8.74 -23.82
N PRO A 198 9.41 -8.71 -24.91
CA PRO A 198 9.00 -9.26 -26.21
C PRO A 198 8.68 -10.76 -26.19
N GLN A 199 9.47 -11.55 -25.45
CA GLN A 199 9.28 -12.99 -25.32
C GLN A 199 8.03 -13.31 -24.49
N ILE A 200 7.80 -12.55 -23.41
CA ILE A 200 6.62 -12.71 -22.55
C ILE A 200 5.33 -12.47 -23.32
N ARG A 201 5.27 -11.38 -24.09
CA ARG A 201 4.07 -10.96 -24.83
C ARG A 201 3.75 -11.84 -26.04
N SER A 202 4.75 -12.50 -26.63
CA SER A 202 4.54 -13.42 -27.75
C SER A 202 4.29 -14.87 -27.32
N HIS A 203 4.44 -15.19 -26.03
CA HIS A 203 4.30 -16.55 -25.52
C HIS A 203 2.83 -17.01 -25.47
N ALA A 204 2.57 -18.27 -25.79
CA ALA A 204 1.21 -18.84 -25.83
C ALA A 204 0.47 -18.76 -24.48
N LEU A 205 1.20 -18.74 -23.36
CA LEU A 205 0.65 -18.62 -22.01
C LEU A 205 0.52 -17.17 -21.50
N TYR A 206 0.74 -16.16 -22.35
CA TYR A 206 0.69 -14.76 -21.95
C TYR A 206 -0.65 -14.38 -21.32
N ALA A 207 -1.77 -14.64 -21.99
CA ALA A 207 -3.10 -14.25 -21.51
C ALA A 207 -3.47 -14.86 -20.14
N PRO A 208 -3.36 -16.19 -19.90
CA PRO A 208 -3.66 -16.75 -18.58
C PRO A 208 -2.66 -16.29 -17.50
N MET A 209 -1.38 -16.11 -17.83
CA MET A 209 -0.39 -15.55 -16.91
C MET A 209 -0.74 -14.11 -16.52
N LEU A 210 -1.09 -13.28 -17.50
CA LEU A 210 -1.48 -11.90 -17.30
C LEU A 210 -2.72 -11.82 -16.39
N ALA A 211 -3.73 -12.63 -16.66
CA ALA A 211 -4.94 -12.68 -15.84
C ALA A 211 -4.62 -13.03 -14.36
N LEU A 212 -3.74 -14.01 -14.12
CA LEU A 212 -3.33 -14.39 -12.77
C LEU A 212 -2.57 -13.27 -12.04
N VAL A 213 -1.62 -12.61 -12.71
CA VAL A 213 -0.88 -11.47 -12.16
C VAL A 213 -1.82 -10.30 -11.87
N LEU A 214 -2.72 -9.98 -12.81
CA LEU A 214 -3.69 -8.89 -12.66
C LEU A 214 -4.74 -9.20 -11.59
N LEU A 215 -5.18 -10.44 -11.39
CA LEU A 215 -6.05 -10.80 -10.26
C LEU A 215 -5.40 -10.44 -8.91
N GLY A 216 -4.10 -10.69 -8.76
CA GLY A 216 -3.33 -10.19 -7.62
C GLY A 216 -3.39 -8.68 -7.49
N ALA A 217 -3.02 -7.97 -8.54
CA ALA A 217 -2.97 -6.51 -8.50
C ALA A 217 -4.34 -5.86 -8.22
N LEU A 218 -5.39 -6.29 -8.94
CA LEU A 218 -6.73 -5.73 -8.89
C LEU A 218 -7.43 -5.99 -7.55
N THR A 219 -7.25 -7.17 -6.96
CA THR A 219 -7.80 -7.48 -5.62
C THR A 219 -7.16 -6.60 -4.54
N LYS A 220 -5.83 -6.45 -4.54
CA LYS A 220 -5.09 -5.69 -3.53
C LYS A 220 -5.28 -4.18 -3.66
N SER A 221 -5.49 -3.68 -4.88
CA SER A 221 -5.78 -2.27 -5.16
C SER A 221 -7.28 -1.94 -5.18
N ALA A 222 -8.13 -2.85 -4.68
CA ALA A 222 -9.57 -2.66 -4.53
C ALA A 222 -10.27 -2.23 -5.84
N GLN A 223 -9.87 -2.81 -6.97
CA GLN A 223 -10.50 -2.56 -8.26
C GLN A 223 -11.81 -3.35 -8.39
N PHE A 224 -12.70 -2.93 -9.28
CA PHE A 224 -13.89 -3.67 -9.65
C PHE A 224 -13.52 -5.05 -10.24
N PRO A 225 -14.19 -6.15 -9.82
CA PRO A 225 -15.32 -6.23 -8.88
C PRO A 225 -14.93 -6.43 -7.40
N PHE A 226 -13.64 -6.42 -7.06
CA PHE A 226 -13.10 -6.75 -5.73
C PHE A 226 -13.08 -5.59 -4.72
N HIS A 227 -13.55 -4.40 -5.08
CA HIS A 227 -13.47 -3.18 -4.26
C HIS A 227 -14.15 -3.25 -2.88
N PHE A 228 -15.13 -4.14 -2.70
CA PHE A 228 -16.02 -4.19 -1.54
C PHE A 228 -15.32 -4.46 -0.20
N TRP A 229 -14.08 -4.95 -0.20
CA TRP A 229 -13.36 -5.17 1.05
C TRP A 229 -12.88 -3.87 1.71
N LEU A 230 -12.55 -2.85 0.91
CA LEU A 230 -11.95 -1.62 1.40
C LEU A 230 -12.89 -0.80 2.29
N PRO A 231 -14.17 -0.56 1.92
CA PRO A 231 -15.09 0.18 2.80
C PRO A 231 -15.31 -0.53 4.14
N ARG A 232 -15.35 -1.87 4.17
CA ARG A 232 -15.50 -2.62 5.43
C ARG A 232 -14.22 -2.67 6.25
N ALA A 233 -13.05 -2.43 5.66
CA ALA A 233 -11.80 -2.29 6.38
C ALA A 233 -11.74 -0.98 7.20
N MET A 234 -12.64 -0.03 6.98
CA MET A 234 -12.74 1.23 7.75
C MET A 234 -13.15 1.06 9.22
N ALA A 235 -13.46 -0.17 9.65
CA ALA A 235 -13.60 -0.52 11.06
C ALA A 235 -12.26 -0.41 11.84
N ALA A 236 -11.13 -0.39 11.13
CA ALA A 236 -9.81 -0.21 11.71
C ALA A 236 -9.64 1.16 12.39
N PRO A 237 -8.70 1.30 13.35
CA PRO A 237 -8.29 2.60 13.87
C PRO A 237 -7.88 3.56 12.75
N THR A 238 -8.18 4.85 12.88
CA THR A 238 -7.89 5.83 11.82
C THR A 238 -6.43 5.90 11.37
N PRO A 239 -5.42 5.74 12.26
CA PRO A 239 -4.03 5.62 11.83
C PRO A 239 -3.80 4.47 10.85
N VAL A 240 -4.47 3.33 11.02
CA VAL A 240 -4.42 2.20 10.07
C VAL A 240 -4.97 2.64 8.73
N SER A 241 -6.17 3.26 8.72
CA SER A 241 -6.80 3.71 7.48
C SER A 241 -5.94 4.73 6.73
N SER A 242 -5.36 5.70 7.46
CA SER A 242 -4.46 6.69 6.90
C SER A 242 -3.23 6.03 6.27
N TYR A 243 -2.60 5.05 6.92
CA TYR A 243 -1.40 4.41 6.35
C TYR A 243 -1.70 3.41 5.23
N LEU A 244 -2.56 2.43 5.49
CA LEU A 244 -2.84 1.31 4.57
C LEU A 244 -3.58 1.77 3.33
N HIS A 245 -4.52 2.70 3.47
CA HIS A 245 -5.43 3.07 2.39
C HIS A 245 -5.01 4.37 1.69
N SER A 246 -4.08 5.14 2.26
CA SER A 246 -3.54 6.31 1.56
C SER A 246 -2.23 6.03 0.86
N ALA A 247 -1.29 5.32 1.50
CA ALA A 247 0.11 5.29 1.09
C ALA A 247 0.64 3.91 0.66
N THR A 248 0.09 2.82 1.20
CA THR A 248 0.81 1.53 1.21
C THR A 248 0.01 0.34 0.66
N MET A 249 -0.85 -0.31 1.45
CA MET A 249 -1.51 -1.58 1.11
C MET A 249 -2.23 -1.52 -0.23
N VAL A 250 -3.11 -0.53 -0.41
CA VAL A 250 -3.89 -0.38 -1.64
C VAL A 250 -3.03 0.03 -2.83
N LYS A 251 -1.83 0.55 -2.57
CA LYS A 251 -0.88 0.90 -3.61
C LYS A 251 -0.02 -0.27 -4.07
N ALA A 252 0.04 -1.37 -3.33
CA ALA A 252 0.82 -2.54 -3.72
C ALA A 252 0.37 -3.09 -5.10
N GLY A 253 -0.94 -3.09 -5.38
CA GLY A 253 -1.48 -3.48 -6.69
C GLY A 253 -1.03 -2.58 -7.84
N VAL A 254 -1.19 -1.26 -7.70
CA VAL A 254 -0.76 -0.31 -8.74
C VAL A 254 0.76 -0.24 -8.85
N PHE A 255 1.50 -0.44 -7.75
CA PHE A 255 2.95 -0.59 -7.75
C PHE A 255 3.37 -1.78 -8.59
N LEU A 256 2.76 -2.95 -8.39
CA LEU A 256 3.06 -4.15 -9.15
C LEU A 256 2.76 -3.96 -10.65
N MET A 257 1.60 -3.38 -10.98
CA MET A 257 1.24 -3.09 -12.37
C MET A 257 2.25 -2.14 -13.02
N ALA A 258 2.62 -1.05 -12.35
CA ALA A 258 3.62 -0.12 -12.84
C ALA A 258 5.03 -0.76 -12.94
N ARG A 259 5.41 -1.59 -11.96
CA ARG A 259 6.71 -2.29 -11.94
C ARG A 259 6.85 -3.26 -13.10
N LEU A 260 5.80 -4.02 -13.42
CA LEU A 260 5.79 -4.98 -14.52
C LEU A 260 5.34 -4.37 -15.86
N TRP A 261 4.95 -3.10 -15.88
CA TRP A 261 4.49 -2.39 -17.08
C TRP A 261 5.46 -2.52 -18.26
N PRO A 262 6.80 -2.39 -18.10
CA PRO A 262 7.73 -2.53 -19.23
C PRO A 262 7.69 -3.92 -19.90
N ALA A 263 7.35 -4.97 -19.15
CA ALA A 263 7.32 -6.35 -19.64
C ALA A 263 5.93 -6.78 -20.12
N LEU A 264 4.86 -6.30 -19.47
CA LEU A 264 3.50 -6.80 -19.67
C LEU A 264 2.58 -5.85 -20.47
N SER A 265 2.91 -4.58 -20.63
CA SER A 265 2.05 -3.64 -21.34
C SER A 265 2.23 -3.69 -22.87
N GLY A 266 1.40 -2.92 -23.58
CA GLY A 266 1.46 -2.79 -25.03
C GLY A 266 0.65 -3.84 -25.80
N THR A 267 -0.12 -4.68 -25.12
CA THR A 267 -1.05 -5.62 -25.75
C THR A 267 -2.51 -5.18 -25.59
N GLN A 268 -3.40 -5.78 -26.38
CA GLN A 268 -4.83 -5.49 -26.35
C GLN A 268 -5.48 -6.02 -25.05
N GLU A 269 -5.01 -7.17 -24.55
CA GLU A 269 -5.46 -7.76 -23.29
C GLU A 269 -5.12 -6.86 -22.10
N TRP A 270 -3.89 -6.33 -22.05
CA TRP A 270 -3.49 -5.35 -21.03
C TRP A 270 -4.42 -4.13 -21.08
N PHE A 271 -4.61 -3.57 -22.27
CA PHE A 271 -5.45 -2.38 -22.46
C PHE A 271 -6.86 -2.62 -21.93
N TRP A 272 -7.54 -3.68 -22.37
CA TRP A 272 -8.94 -3.89 -21.98
C TRP A 272 -9.12 -4.27 -20.51
N ILE A 273 -8.26 -5.14 -19.98
CA ILE A 273 -8.39 -5.58 -18.58
C ILE A 273 -8.06 -4.43 -17.64
N VAL A 274 -6.91 -3.76 -17.84
CA VAL A 274 -6.41 -2.74 -16.91
C VAL A 274 -7.19 -1.43 -17.08
N THR A 275 -7.38 -0.94 -18.31
CA THR A 275 -8.16 0.29 -18.56
C THR A 275 -9.62 0.09 -18.19
N GLY A 276 -10.21 -1.06 -18.56
CA GLY A 276 -11.60 -1.38 -18.26
C GLY A 276 -11.87 -1.48 -16.76
N ALA A 277 -11.05 -2.23 -16.02
CA ALA A 277 -11.15 -2.32 -14.57
C ALA A 277 -10.96 -0.94 -13.92
N GLY A 278 -9.95 -0.17 -14.35
CA GLY A 278 -9.69 1.17 -13.84
C GLY A 278 -10.84 2.14 -14.08
N ALA A 279 -11.41 2.17 -15.28
CA ALA A 279 -12.54 3.02 -15.65
C ALA A 279 -13.80 2.70 -14.86
N CYS A 280 -14.16 1.41 -14.76
CA CYS A 280 -15.30 0.99 -13.93
C CYS A 280 -15.10 1.38 -12.47
N THR A 281 -13.89 1.16 -11.93
CA THR A 281 -13.56 1.47 -10.54
C THR A 281 -13.60 2.97 -10.26
N LEU A 282 -13.06 3.78 -11.17
CA LEU A 282 -13.08 5.24 -11.10
C LEU A 282 -14.51 5.78 -10.94
N VAL A 283 -15.38 5.39 -11.87
CA VAL A 283 -16.77 5.89 -11.93
C VAL A 283 -17.60 5.34 -10.77
N LEU A 284 -17.57 4.04 -10.51
CA LEU A 284 -18.36 3.43 -9.44
C LEU A 284 -17.91 3.90 -8.06
N GLY A 285 -16.59 4.08 -7.86
CA GLY A 285 -16.03 4.63 -6.63
C GLY A 285 -16.49 6.07 -6.38
N ALA A 286 -16.42 6.93 -7.40
CA ALA A 286 -16.87 8.32 -7.30
C ALA A 286 -18.37 8.40 -7.01
N TYR A 287 -19.18 7.65 -7.77
CA TYR A 287 -20.62 7.58 -7.58
C TYR A 287 -20.98 7.13 -6.17
N ALA A 288 -20.42 6.02 -5.69
CA ALA A 288 -20.72 5.50 -4.36
C ALA A 288 -20.26 6.44 -3.23
N ALA A 289 -19.18 7.21 -3.43
CA ALA A 289 -18.68 8.18 -2.45
C ALA A 289 -19.69 9.30 -2.17
N MET A 290 -20.40 9.78 -3.19
CA MET A 290 -21.40 10.86 -3.07
C MET A 290 -22.58 10.51 -2.15
N PHE A 291 -22.86 9.22 -1.98
CA PHE A 291 -23.97 8.72 -1.15
C PHE A 291 -23.52 8.19 0.22
N GLN A 292 -22.24 8.35 0.58
CA GLN A 292 -21.77 7.95 1.91
C GLN A 292 -22.11 9.00 2.96
N ASN A 293 -22.64 8.56 4.08
CA ASN A 293 -22.91 9.42 5.24
C ASN A 293 -21.81 9.36 6.32
N ASP A 294 -20.86 8.42 6.21
CA ASP A 294 -19.72 8.31 7.13
C ASP A 294 -18.45 8.86 6.47
N LEU A 295 -17.70 9.71 7.18
CA LEU A 295 -16.47 10.33 6.67
C LEU A 295 -15.44 9.29 6.20
N LYS A 296 -15.20 8.21 6.95
CA LYS A 296 -14.23 7.18 6.52
C LYS A 296 -14.77 6.38 5.34
N GLY A 297 -16.06 6.08 5.32
CA GLY A 297 -16.74 5.45 4.19
C GLY A 297 -16.55 6.25 2.90
N LEU A 298 -16.80 7.56 2.95
CA LEU A 298 -16.57 8.48 1.83
C LEU A 298 -15.10 8.47 1.39
N LEU A 299 -14.16 8.56 2.34
CA LEU A 299 -12.73 8.52 2.04
C LEU A 299 -12.27 7.18 1.45
N ALA A 300 -12.90 6.07 1.84
CA ALA A 300 -12.64 4.76 1.25
C ALA A 300 -13.09 4.68 -0.21
N TYR A 301 -14.30 5.16 -0.53
CA TYR A 301 -14.79 5.14 -1.91
C TYR A 301 -14.06 6.15 -2.82
N SER A 302 -13.67 7.32 -2.31
CA SER A 302 -12.78 8.21 -3.06
C SER A 302 -11.41 7.59 -3.29
N THR A 303 -10.87 6.83 -2.34
CA THR A 303 -9.63 6.05 -2.54
C THR A 303 -9.79 5.02 -3.66
N ILE A 304 -10.90 4.27 -3.68
CA ILE A 304 -11.23 3.33 -4.76
C ILE A 304 -11.22 4.07 -6.10
N SER A 305 -11.89 5.22 -6.17
CA SER A 305 -11.99 6.04 -7.38
C SER A 305 -10.62 6.47 -7.91
N HIS A 306 -9.75 7.04 -7.08
CA HIS A 306 -8.41 7.47 -7.53
C HIS A 306 -7.47 6.31 -7.86
N LEU A 307 -7.59 5.16 -7.18
CA LEU A 307 -6.86 3.96 -7.60
C LEU A 307 -7.37 3.44 -8.95
N GLY A 308 -8.67 3.59 -9.21
CA GLY A 308 -9.27 3.40 -10.52
C GLY A 308 -8.65 4.31 -11.58
N LEU A 309 -8.47 5.60 -11.29
CA LEU A 309 -7.77 6.54 -12.18
C LEU A 309 -6.32 6.10 -12.46
N ILE A 310 -5.55 5.74 -11.42
CA ILE A 310 -4.16 5.28 -11.58
C ILE A 310 -4.12 4.02 -12.45
N THR A 311 -5.01 3.06 -12.18
CA THR A 311 -5.11 1.81 -12.94
C THR A 311 -5.48 2.09 -14.40
N LEU A 312 -6.46 2.96 -14.64
CA LEU A 312 -6.85 3.40 -15.98
C LEU A 312 -5.64 3.96 -16.75
N LEU A 313 -4.89 4.88 -16.14
CA LEU A 313 -3.72 5.50 -16.76
C LEU A 313 -2.62 4.48 -17.10
N LEU A 314 -2.36 3.50 -16.22
CA LEU A 314 -1.43 2.40 -16.50
C LEU A 314 -1.91 1.49 -17.65
N GLY A 315 -3.23 1.37 -17.84
CA GLY A 315 -3.84 0.60 -18.91
C GLY A 315 -3.72 1.21 -20.31
N MET A 316 -3.53 2.53 -20.41
CA MET A 316 -3.59 3.28 -21.68
C MET A 316 -2.44 2.99 -22.66
N ASN A 317 -1.45 2.16 -22.29
CA ASN A 317 -0.28 1.83 -23.14
C ASN A 317 0.48 3.06 -23.64
N ARG A 318 0.54 4.13 -22.85
CA ARG A 318 1.29 5.36 -23.16
C ARG A 318 2.26 5.70 -22.03
N GLU A 319 3.46 6.10 -22.40
CA GLU A 319 4.51 6.47 -21.44
C GLU A 319 4.09 7.68 -20.59
N LEU A 320 3.57 8.75 -21.21
CA LEU A 320 3.06 9.92 -20.47
C LEU A 320 1.91 9.57 -19.52
N ALA A 321 1.05 8.61 -19.87
CA ALA A 321 -0.01 8.15 -18.97
C ALA A 321 0.58 7.40 -17.77
N THR A 322 1.64 6.62 -17.97
CA THR A 322 2.38 5.94 -16.90
C THR A 322 3.06 6.96 -15.97
N VAL A 323 3.67 8.02 -16.52
CA VAL A 323 4.22 9.13 -15.72
C VAL A 323 3.12 9.80 -14.90
N ALA A 324 1.97 10.10 -15.52
CA ALA A 324 0.82 10.70 -14.82
C ALA A 324 0.28 9.78 -13.70
N ALA A 325 0.27 8.46 -13.92
CA ALA A 325 -0.13 7.48 -12.92
C ALA A 325 0.80 7.49 -11.70
N VAL A 326 2.12 7.50 -11.92
CA VAL A 326 3.13 7.58 -10.86
C VAL A 326 3.06 8.92 -10.12
N PHE A 327 2.87 10.02 -10.85
CA PHE A 327 2.66 11.33 -10.24
C PHE A 327 1.43 11.34 -9.33
N HIS A 328 0.29 10.85 -9.83
CA HIS A 328 -0.96 10.84 -9.06
C HIS A 328 -0.90 9.87 -7.87
N VAL A 329 -0.11 8.80 -7.94
CA VAL A 329 0.17 7.92 -6.80
C VAL A 329 0.72 8.71 -5.60
N MET A 330 1.68 9.62 -5.85
CA MET A 330 2.27 10.49 -4.83
C MET A 330 1.28 11.55 -4.33
N ASN A 331 0.59 12.22 -5.27
CA ASN A 331 -0.42 13.21 -4.95
C ASN A 331 -1.47 12.61 -4.00
N HIS A 332 -2.04 11.46 -4.40
CA HIS A 332 -3.00 10.71 -3.60
C HIS A 332 -2.46 10.28 -2.24
N ALA A 333 -1.22 9.83 -2.15
CA ALA A 333 -0.64 9.47 -0.85
C ALA A 333 -0.68 10.63 0.13
N THR A 334 -0.35 11.82 -0.35
CA THR A 334 -0.20 13.03 0.45
C THR A 334 -1.55 13.56 0.91
N PHE A 335 -2.47 13.85 -0.02
CA PHE A 335 -3.76 14.43 0.36
C PHE A 335 -4.63 13.43 1.11
N LYS A 336 -4.61 12.13 0.74
CA LYS A 336 -5.50 11.15 1.37
C LYS A 336 -5.06 10.82 2.79
N ALA A 337 -3.75 10.76 3.07
CA ALA A 337 -3.25 10.54 4.42
C ALA A 337 -3.70 11.68 5.35
N SER A 338 -3.57 12.92 4.87
CA SER A 338 -4.04 14.13 5.56
C SER A 338 -5.55 14.09 5.83
N LEU A 339 -6.38 13.76 4.82
CA LEU A 339 -7.83 13.67 4.97
C LEU A 339 -8.26 12.59 5.97
N PHE A 340 -7.61 11.42 5.98
CA PHE A 340 -7.91 10.41 7.00
C PHE A 340 -7.52 10.87 8.40
N MET A 341 -6.37 11.54 8.56
CA MET A 341 -5.98 12.10 9.87
C MET A 341 -7.00 13.16 10.33
N ALA A 342 -7.42 14.07 9.45
CA ALA A 342 -8.45 15.07 9.74
C ALA A 342 -9.79 14.42 10.14
N ALA A 343 -10.25 13.40 9.40
CA ALA A 343 -11.46 12.65 9.74
C ALA A 343 -11.35 11.96 11.11
N GLY A 344 -10.16 11.48 11.48
CA GLY A 344 -9.93 10.89 12.79
C GLY A 344 -9.87 11.92 13.92
N ILE A 345 -9.38 13.13 13.66
CA ILE A 345 -9.46 14.24 14.63
C ILE A 345 -10.93 14.64 14.84
N ILE A 346 -11.71 14.78 13.77
CA ILE A 346 -13.14 15.10 13.86
C ILE A 346 -13.90 14.03 14.66
N ASP A 347 -13.65 12.74 14.39
CA ASP A 347 -14.23 11.63 15.15
C ASP A 347 -13.91 11.71 16.64
N HIS A 348 -12.64 12.01 16.98
CA HIS A 348 -12.19 12.10 18.36
C HIS A 348 -12.81 13.29 19.11
N GLU A 349 -12.90 14.46 18.47
CA GLU A 349 -13.38 15.69 19.10
C GLU A 349 -14.92 15.79 19.15
N THR A 350 -15.62 15.13 18.23
CA THR A 350 -17.09 15.23 18.12
C THR A 350 -17.83 13.96 18.54
N GLY A 351 -17.12 12.83 18.65
CA GLY A 351 -17.70 11.51 18.95
C GLY A 351 -18.55 10.91 17.83
N THR A 352 -18.54 11.50 16.62
CA THR A 352 -19.28 10.99 15.47
C THR A 352 -18.55 11.24 14.15
N ARG A 353 -18.78 10.36 13.17
CA ARG A 353 -18.31 10.48 11.79
C ARG A 353 -19.43 10.71 10.78
N ASP A 354 -20.67 10.78 11.27
CA ASP A 354 -21.86 10.97 10.45
C ASP A 354 -21.95 12.42 9.97
N ILE A 355 -21.73 12.64 8.67
CA ILE A 355 -21.70 13.98 8.06
C ILE A 355 -23.04 14.72 8.19
N ARG A 356 -24.15 14.01 8.42
CA ARG A 356 -25.47 14.61 8.62
C ARG A 356 -25.62 15.27 10.00
N ARG A 357 -24.70 14.96 10.92
CA ARG A 357 -24.67 15.47 12.30
C ARG A 357 -23.53 16.46 12.54
N LEU A 358 -22.60 16.58 11.60
CA LEU A 358 -21.42 17.43 11.70
C LEU A 358 -21.71 18.77 11.01
N ASP A 359 -21.78 19.85 11.77
CA ASP A 359 -22.02 21.20 11.25
C ASP A 359 -21.14 22.24 11.97
N GLY A 360 -20.83 23.36 11.31
CA GLY A 360 -20.12 24.50 11.90
C GLY A 360 -18.66 24.24 12.34
N LEU A 361 -18.09 23.08 12.01
CA LEU A 361 -16.78 22.64 12.52
C LEU A 361 -15.62 23.59 12.22
N PHE A 362 -15.70 24.36 11.14
CA PHE A 362 -14.66 25.32 10.78
C PHE A 362 -14.47 26.42 11.85
N LYS A 363 -15.52 26.77 12.58
CA LYS A 363 -15.43 27.76 13.68
C LYS A 363 -14.77 27.17 14.93
N ALA A 364 -15.06 25.90 15.24
CA ALA A 364 -14.53 25.24 16.43
C ALA A 364 -13.12 24.67 16.23
N MET A 365 -12.79 24.23 15.00
CA MET A 365 -11.55 23.54 14.66
C MET A 365 -10.90 24.14 13.40
N PRO A 366 -10.56 25.45 13.40
CA PRO A 366 -10.14 26.16 12.20
C PRO A 366 -8.90 25.57 11.55
N VAL A 367 -7.92 25.10 12.33
CA VAL A 367 -6.70 24.47 11.79
C VAL A 367 -7.03 23.17 11.05
N THR A 368 -7.81 22.28 11.66
CA THR A 368 -8.25 21.03 11.02
C THR A 368 -9.09 21.32 9.78
N GLY A 369 -9.98 22.31 9.84
CA GLY A 369 -10.78 22.78 8.72
C GLY A 369 -9.93 23.26 7.55
N THR A 370 -8.97 24.17 7.78
CA THR A 370 -8.07 24.68 6.75
C THR A 370 -7.25 23.56 6.11
N LEU A 371 -6.64 22.68 6.91
CA LEU A 371 -5.85 21.56 6.39
C LEU A 371 -6.70 20.57 5.59
N ALA A 372 -7.94 20.30 6.04
CA ALA A 372 -8.87 19.46 5.30
C ALA A 372 -9.28 20.10 3.97
N CYS A 373 -9.53 21.42 3.94
CA CYS A 373 -9.84 22.15 2.70
C CYS A 373 -8.68 22.10 1.69
N VAL A 374 -7.43 22.33 2.14
CA VAL A 374 -6.25 22.22 1.28
C VAL A 374 -6.11 20.80 0.72
N ALA A 375 -6.25 19.78 1.57
CA ALA A 375 -6.18 18.39 1.12
C ALA A 375 -7.35 18.01 0.19
N SER A 376 -8.53 18.59 0.38
CA SER A 376 -9.69 18.36 -0.49
C SER A 376 -9.57 19.08 -1.83
N ALA A 377 -8.92 20.23 -1.88
CA ALA A 377 -8.66 20.97 -3.12
C ALA A 377 -7.55 20.31 -3.97
N ALA A 378 -6.62 19.60 -3.34
CA ALA A 378 -5.59 18.82 -4.03
C ALA A 378 -6.08 17.44 -4.52
N MET A 379 -7.22 16.98 -3.99
CA MET A 379 -7.91 15.75 -4.36
C MET A 379 -8.73 15.96 -5.63
#